data_AF-A0A2M9LLZ0-F1
#
_entry.id   AF-A0A2M9LLZ0-F1
#
_cell.length_a   1.000
_cell.length_b   1.000
_cell.length_c   1.000
_cell.angle_alpha   90.00
_cell.angle_beta   90.00
_cell.angle_gamma   90.00
#
_symmetry.space_group_name_H-M   'P 1'
#
loop_
_entity.id
_entity.type
_entity.pdbx_description
1 polymer ?
#
loop_
_entity_poly.entity_id
_entity_poly.type
_entity_poly.pdbx_seq_one_letter_code
_entity_poly.pdbx_strand_id
1 'polypeptide(L)'
;MTAEDGLPPPELLPPGSHEILAAFEKADGALRAKDVCQALDTGKEPRHVDGIRAKLKRLVSRGILTEPEPGLFALTRCPRPY
;
A
#
# COMPACT_ATOMS: atom_id res chain seq x y z
N MET A 1 -17.19 5.50 27.69
CA MET A 1 -17.23 6.33 26.46
C MET A 1 -15.88 7.02 26.41
N THR A 2 -14.86 6.46 25.76
CA THR A 2 -14.79 6.15 24.32
C THR A 2 -14.24 4.74 24.09
N ALA A 3 -14.80 4.03 23.10
CA ALA A 3 -14.31 2.75 22.63
C ALA A 3 -13.12 3.00 21.70
N GLU A 4 -11.92 2.56 22.10
CA GLU A 4 -10.82 2.34 21.16
C GLU A 4 -10.81 0.83 20.92
N ASP A 5 -11.56 0.47 19.88
CA ASP A 5 -11.73 -0.83 19.27
C ASP A 5 -10.37 -1.50 18.98
N GLY A 6 -10.26 -2.79 19.26
CA GLY A 6 -9.02 -3.54 19.17
C GLY A 6 -8.46 -3.63 17.75
N LEU A 7 -7.43 -2.84 17.44
CA LEU A 7 -6.53 -3.12 16.33
C LEU A 7 -5.33 -3.95 16.82
N PRO A 8 -5.00 -5.08 16.16
CA PRO A 8 -3.84 -5.89 16.52
C PRO A 8 -2.53 -5.09 16.36
N PRO A 9 -1.46 -5.46 17.09
CA PRO A 9 -0.20 -4.72 17.09
C PRO A 9 0.34 -4.50 15.66
N PRO A 10 0.74 -3.27 15.26
CA PRO A 10 1.24 -2.96 13.92
C PRO A 10 2.62 -3.55 13.59
N GLU A 11 3.08 -4.58 14.31
CA GLU A 11 4.48 -5.03 14.35
C GLU A 11 4.94 -5.88 13.14
N LEU A 12 4.09 -6.11 12.13
CA LEU A 12 4.45 -6.94 10.96
C LEU A 12 4.85 -6.15 9.71
N LEU A 13 4.70 -4.82 9.74
CA LEU A 13 4.88 -3.99 8.55
C LEU A 13 6.04 -2.99 8.70
N PRO A 14 6.91 -2.86 7.68
CA PRO A 14 7.97 -1.85 7.67
C PRO A 14 7.39 -0.43 7.90
N PRO A 15 8.14 0.47 8.55
CA PRO A 15 7.71 1.85 8.77
C PRO A 15 7.33 2.54 7.44
N GLY A 16 6.17 3.20 7.44
CA GLY A 16 5.57 3.83 6.25
C GLY A 16 4.69 2.91 5.39
N SER A 17 4.56 1.63 5.71
CA SER A 17 3.65 0.73 4.98
C SER A 17 2.18 1.00 5.33
N HIS A 18 1.88 1.39 6.58
CA HIS A 18 0.51 1.70 7.01
C HIS A 18 -0.09 2.87 6.23
N GLU A 19 0.69 3.92 5.98
CA GLU A 19 0.24 5.07 5.19
C GLU A 19 -0.05 4.69 3.73
N ILE A 20 0.80 3.83 3.16
CA ILE A 20 0.59 3.25 1.83
C ILE A 20 -0.73 2.46 1.81
N LEU A 21 -0.94 1.55 2.77
CA LEU A 21 -2.16 0.75 2.87
C LEU A 21 -3.40 1.64 3.04
N ALA A 22 -3.34 2.64 3.91
CA ALA A 22 -4.43 3.59 4.12
C ALA A 22 -4.76 4.39 2.83
N ALA A 23 -3.77 4.73 2.01
CA ALA A 23 -4.00 5.34 0.70
C ALA A 23 -4.77 4.39 -0.23
N PHE A 24 -4.39 3.11 -0.28
CA PHE A 24 -5.11 2.11 -1.06
C PHE A 24 -6.53 1.84 -0.54
N GLU A 25 -6.73 1.82 0.78
CA GLU A 25 -8.06 1.65 1.38
C GLU A 25 -8.97 2.85 1.08
N LYS A 26 -8.45 4.09 1.16
CA LYS A 26 -9.20 5.30 0.77
C LYS A 26 -9.56 5.34 -0.71
N ALA A 27 -8.70 4.80 -1.56
CA ALA A 27 -8.95 4.72 -2.99
C ALA A 27 -9.88 3.57 -3.39
N ASP A 28 -10.27 2.71 -2.44
CA ASP A 28 -11.09 1.51 -2.62
C ASP A 28 -10.63 0.63 -3.80
N GLY A 29 -9.30 0.46 -3.98
CA GLY A 29 -8.83 -0.30 -5.14
C GLY A 29 -7.34 -0.25 -5.45
N ALA A 30 -7.04 -0.31 -6.74
CA ALA A 30 -5.69 -0.36 -7.27
C ALA A 30 -5.15 1.06 -7.51
N LEU A 31 -3.97 1.37 -6.97
CA LEU A 31 -3.27 2.63 -7.16
C LEU A 31 -1.93 2.40 -7.88
N ARG A 32 -1.54 3.37 -8.69
CA ARG A 32 -0.19 3.36 -9.28
C ARG A 32 0.82 3.93 -8.29
N ALA A 33 2.09 3.60 -8.51
CA ALA A 33 3.19 4.17 -7.70
C ALA A 33 3.17 5.72 -7.67
N LYS A 34 2.69 6.35 -8.76
CA LYS A 34 2.52 7.81 -8.85
C LYS A 34 1.41 8.32 -7.92
N ASP A 35 0.28 7.63 -7.86
CA ASP A 35 -0.85 8.00 -6.99
C ASP A 35 -0.48 7.82 -5.52
N VAL A 36 0.25 6.75 -5.18
CA VAL A 36 0.79 6.55 -3.83
C VAL A 36 1.76 7.67 -3.45
N CYS A 37 2.69 8.06 -4.33
CA CYS A 37 3.55 9.22 -4.11
C CYS A 37 2.77 10.53 -3.89
N GLN A 38 1.66 10.72 -4.60
CA GLN A 38 0.80 11.88 -4.44
C GLN A 38 -0.01 11.83 -3.14
N ALA A 39 -0.50 10.65 -2.74
CA ALA A 39 -1.24 10.46 -1.50
C ALA A 39 -0.36 10.64 -0.25
N LEU A 40 0.92 10.26 -0.34
CA LEU A 40 1.90 10.41 0.74
C LEU A 40 2.60 11.78 0.75
N ASP A 41 2.25 12.67 -0.18
CA ASP A 41 2.90 13.98 -0.40
C ASP A 41 4.43 13.91 -0.42
N THR A 42 5.01 12.76 -0.81
CA THR A 42 6.46 12.53 -0.75
C THR A 42 7.20 13.26 -1.89
N GLY A 43 6.46 13.98 -2.75
CA GLY A 43 6.97 14.68 -3.91
C GLY A 43 6.96 13.81 -5.17
N LYS A 44 6.51 14.39 -6.30
CA LYS A 44 6.34 13.72 -7.60
C LYS A 44 7.66 13.49 -8.36
N GLU A 45 8.80 13.59 -7.69
CA GLU A 45 10.08 13.37 -8.31
C GLU A 45 10.29 11.89 -8.67
N PRO A 46 10.93 11.59 -9.81
CA PRO A 46 11.16 10.21 -10.25
C PRO A 46 11.90 9.39 -9.19
N ARG A 47 12.85 9.97 -8.45
CA ARG A 47 13.54 9.30 -7.34
C ARG A 47 12.60 8.77 -6.26
N HIS A 48 11.52 9.50 -5.97
CA HIS A 48 10.55 9.10 -4.95
C HIS A 48 9.61 8.03 -5.49
N VAL A 49 9.20 8.16 -6.76
CA VAL A 49 8.37 7.15 -7.43
C VAL A 49 9.12 5.81 -7.51
N ASP A 50 10.40 5.80 -7.85
CA ASP A 50 11.23 4.59 -7.87
C ASP A 50 11.40 3.99 -6.46
N GLY A 51 11.60 4.83 -5.44
CA GLY A 51 11.67 4.40 -4.04
C GLY A 51 10.36 3.78 -3.54
N ILE A 52 9.22 4.40 -3.86
CA ILE A 52 7.89 3.86 -3.55
C ILE A 52 7.63 2.59 -4.36
N ARG A 53 7.97 2.54 -5.64
CA ARG A 53 7.82 1.34 -6.48
C ARG A 53 8.62 0.17 -5.92
N ALA A 54 9.84 0.41 -5.43
CA ALA A 54 10.65 -0.62 -4.76
C ALA A 54 9.99 -1.12 -3.47
N LYS A 55 9.40 -0.22 -2.66
CA LYS A 55 8.60 -0.60 -1.47
C LYS A 55 7.35 -1.39 -1.85
N LEU A 56 6.60 -0.96 -2.87
CA LEU A 56 5.41 -1.64 -3.37
C LEU A 56 5.75 -3.05 -3.87
N LYS A 57 6.81 -3.21 -4.66
CA LYS A 57 7.30 -4.54 -5.08
C LYS A 57 7.68 -5.44 -3.91
N ARG A 58 8.23 -4.91 -2.83
CA ARG A 58 8.49 -5.70 -1.60
C ARG A 58 7.19 -6.17 -0.95
N LEU A 59 6.15 -5.33 -0.93
CA LEU A 59 4.83 -5.71 -0.43
C LEU A 59 4.15 -6.75 -1.34
N VAL A 60 4.36 -6.65 -2.65
CA VAL A 60 3.90 -7.67 -3.62
C VAL A 60 4.60 -9.01 -3.39
N SER A 61 5.92 -9.01 -3.22
CA SER A 61 6.67 -10.22 -2.90
C SER A 61 6.27 -10.85 -1.56
N ARG A 62 5.68 -10.07 -0.65
CA ARG A 62 5.13 -10.56 0.63
C ARG A 62 3.68 -11.06 0.51
N GLY A 63 3.03 -10.92 -0.65
CA GLY A 63 1.62 -11.26 -0.84
C GLY A 63 0.64 -10.28 -0.19
N ILE A 64 1.10 -9.08 0.17
CA ILE A 64 0.26 -8.03 0.77
C ILE A 64 -0.38 -7.19 -0.34
N LEU A 65 0.36 -6.89 -1.40
CA LEU A 65 -0.14 -6.24 -2.61
C LEU A 65 -0.09 -7.21 -3.80
N THR A 66 -0.88 -6.95 -4.81
CA THR A 66 -0.77 -7.57 -6.14
C THR A 66 -0.37 -6.52 -7.16
N GLU A 67 0.40 -6.92 -8.18
CA GLU A 67 0.67 -6.08 -9.35
C GLU A 67 -0.11 -6.67 -10.54
N PRO A 68 -1.42 -6.37 -10.69
CA PRO A 68 -2.21 -6.90 -11.80
C PRO A 68 -1.73 -6.38 -13.15
N GLU A 69 -1.21 -5.14 -13.18
CA GLU A 69 -0.65 -4.52 -14.38
C GLU A 69 0.68 -3.82 -14.05
N PRO A 70 1.61 -3.70 -15.00
CA PRO A 70 2.90 -3.06 -14.76
C PRO A 70 2.73 -1.60 -14.29
N GLY A 71 3.05 -1.36 -13.01
CA GLY A 71 2.92 -0.06 -12.37
C GLY A 71 1.56 0.23 -11.73
N LEU A 72 0.63 -0.71 -11.77
CA LEU A 72 -0.61 -0.72 -11.01
C LEU A 72 -0.47 -1.73 -9.87
N PHE A 73 -0.70 -1.27 -8.65
CA PHE A 73 -0.68 -2.11 -7.47
C PHE A 73 -2.07 -2.14 -6.87
N ALA A 74 -2.50 -3.28 -6.35
CA ALA A 74 -3.77 -3.40 -5.64
C ALA A 74 -3.53 -4.05 -4.29
N LEU A 75 -4.35 -3.71 -3.29
CA LEU A 75 -4.39 -4.50 -2.07
C LEU A 75 -4.75 -5.93 -2.44
N THR A 76 -3.99 -6.90 -1.92
CA THR A 76 -4.40 -8.30 -1.93
C THR A 76 -5.55 -8.44 -0.94
N ARG A 77 -6.72 -7.86 -1.27
CA ARG A 77 -7.97 -8.23 -0.63
C ARG A 77 -8.23 -9.63 -1.12
N CYS A 78 -7.75 -10.64 -0.41
CA CYS A 78 -8.01 -12.04 -0.75
C CYS A 78 -9.46 -12.23 -1.22
N PRO A 79 -9.73 -12.62 -2.48
CA PRO A 79 -10.63 -13.73 -2.66
C PRO A 79 -9.75 -14.98 -2.55
N ARG A 80 -9.92 -15.79 -1.50
CA ARG A 80 -9.59 -17.21 -1.67
C ARG A 80 -10.46 -17.70 -2.84
N PRO A 81 -9.90 -18.10 -3.99
CA PRO A 81 -10.70 -18.82 -4.96
C PRO A 81 -10.74 -20.28 -4.49
N TYR A 82 -11.94 -20.75 -4.16
CA TYR A 82 -12.29 -22.15 -4.33
C TYR A 82 -13.18 -22.25 -5.56
#